data_AF-A0A5Q4SMW4-F1
#
_entry.id   AF-A0A5Q4SMW4-F1
#
_cell.length_a   1.000
_cell.length_b   1.000
_cell.length_c   1.000
_cell.angle_alpha   90.00
_cell.angle_beta   90.00
_cell.angle_gamma   90.00
#
_symmetry.space_group_name_H-M   'P 1'
#
loop_
_entity.id
_entity.type
_entity.pdbx_description
1 polymer ?
#
loop_
_entity_poly.entity_id
_entity_poly.type
_entity_poly.pdbx_seq_one_letter_code
_entity_poly.pdbx_strand_id
1 'polypeptide(L)'
;MTHASARRRPSRTAAGVLAAAALTGLASLPAVAVAAEPDLGIGPLAPVTGAQPGSGVDVPFSVLNKGTEEAGKVWVTYSVTRGLDTAETYSNCLYSKEPAADEEPERQVAVCAIEQPLKPGVVYVPERPLGLQARDNALRDKVSMSVEASGQAPSDGEPGTGAPLELIEKAPATEGDRASHDETYVSTEVASENTADFALAGAELRGEVGDKVTATVKFVNEGPAWVYRDLGQGAATVDVRIPPGTTVVKAHDFCSPVTPTHYSCGTSQSWVDEQRGETYPFVLRIDKAVEGATGKISFAGEARPFDGNAANDTAAIVIDADGGTTGGSSSGGSSTEGSSAAGSASTGGTAASGGSTSGGSDTASGGSASSSASGGSTTGGSDTQTTAGGLAATGSDSTLPVLGASAAALLAGGGIFYAVRRRAAAGN
;
A
#
# COMPACT_ATOMS: atom_id res chain seq x y z
N MET A 1 -72.89 -23.35 -63.12
CA MET A 1 -71.73 -23.28 -62.21
C MET A 1 -72.11 -22.33 -61.07
N THR A 2 -73.08 -22.54 -60.17
CA THR A 2 -73.39 -23.67 -59.25
C THR A 2 -72.14 -24.17 -58.52
N HIS A 3 -71.96 -24.09 -57.20
CA HIS A 3 -72.84 -23.69 -56.09
C HIS A 3 -72.02 -23.22 -54.87
N ALA A 4 -72.66 -22.38 -54.04
CA ALA A 4 -72.29 -22.03 -52.68
C ALA A 4 -72.71 -23.10 -51.64
N SER A 5 -72.29 -22.87 -50.37
CA SER A 5 -72.70 -23.54 -49.10
C SER A 5 -71.73 -24.63 -48.62
N ALA A 6 -71.51 -24.91 -47.33
CA ALA A 6 -72.22 -24.53 -46.11
C ALA A 6 -71.30 -24.57 -44.87
N ARG A 7 -71.69 -23.79 -43.87
CA ARG A 7 -71.26 -23.78 -42.47
C ARG A 7 -71.81 -25.02 -41.73
N ARG A 8 -71.04 -25.62 -40.80
CA ARG A 8 -71.53 -26.21 -39.52
C ARG A 8 -70.36 -26.77 -38.68
N ARG A 9 -70.25 -26.30 -37.43
CA ARG A 9 -69.71 -27.07 -36.30
C ARG A 9 -70.84 -27.96 -35.75
N PRO A 10 -70.53 -29.13 -35.19
CA PRO A 10 -70.73 -29.32 -33.75
C PRO A 10 -69.64 -30.24 -33.14
N SER A 11 -69.11 -29.95 -31.95
CA SER A 11 -69.53 -30.39 -30.61
C SER A 11 -68.76 -31.61 -30.09
N ARG A 12 -68.31 -31.45 -28.85
CA ARG A 12 -67.62 -32.40 -27.97
C ARG A 12 -68.31 -33.76 -27.89
N THR A 13 -67.52 -34.83 -27.87
CA THR A 13 -67.80 -35.99 -27.01
C THR A 13 -66.48 -36.70 -26.71
N ALA A 14 -66.29 -36.97 -25.42
CA ALA A 14 -65.15 -37.63 -24.85
C ALA A 14 -65.33 -39.17 -24.86
N ALA A 15 -64.24 -39.84 -24.49
CA ALA A 15 -64.11 -41.21 -23.99
C ALA A 15 -63.81 -42.31 -25.04
N GLY A 16 -62.68 -42.97 -24.83
CA GLY A 16 -62.31 -44.21 -25.52
C GLY A 16 -60.82 -44.51 -25.41
N VAL A 17 -60.42 -45.05 -24.26
CA VAL A 17 -59.06 -45.47 -23.86
C VAL A 17 -58.51 -46.58 -24.79
N LEU A 18 -57.17 -46.63 -24.88
CA LEU A 18 -56.28 -47.78 -25.09
C LEU A 18 -55.50 -47.74 -26.41
N ALA A 19 -54.22 -47.39 -26.32
CA ALA A 19 -53.13 -48.24 -26.81
C ALA A 19 -51.77 -47.63 -26.41
N ALA A 20 -51.04 -48.37 -25.58
CA ALA A 20 -49.65 -48.13 -25.29
C ALA A 20 -48.82 -48.19 -26.59
N ALA A 21 -47.99 -47.17 -26.82
CA ALA A 21 -46.93 -47.24 -27.83
C ALA A 21 -45.73 -46.41 -27.36
N ALA A 22 -44.68 -47.15 -27.05
CA ALA A 22 -43.25 -46.83 -27.07
C ALA A 22 -42.80 -45.36 -27.20
N LEU A 23 -42.00 -44.92 -26.24
CA LEU A 23 -40.85 -44.02 -26.45
C LEU A 23 -39.78 -44.34 -25.39
N THR A 24 -39.22 -45.54 -25.49
CA THR A 24 -37.88 -45.81 -24.95
C THR A 24 -36.86 -45.19 -25.89
N GLY A 25 -36.08 -44.23 -25.41
CA GLY A 25 -34.92 -43.73 -26.15
C GLY A 25 -34.62 -42.24 -25.98
N LEU A 26 -34.63 -41.71 -24.75
CA LEU A 26 -33.75 -40.58 -24.46
C LEU A 26 -32.37 -41.19 -24.23
N ALA A 27 -31.52 -41.13 -25.25
CA ALA A 27 -30.10 -41.37 -25.07
C ALA A 27 -29.61 -40.40 -23.99
N SER A 28 -29.25 -40.92 -22.82
CA SER A 28 -28.42 -40.21 -21.87
C SER A 28 -27.13 -39.90 -22.60
N LEU A 29 -27.00 -38.67 -23.09
CA LEU A 29 -25.69 -38.12 -23.41
C LEU A 29 -24.84 -38.35 -22.16
N PRO A 30 -23.65 -38.98 -22.25
CA PRO A 30 -22.76 -39.03 -21.11
C PRO A 30 -22.58 -37.58 -20.68
N ALA A 31 -22.96 -37.26 -19.45
CA ALA A 31 -22.49 -36.04 -18.82
C ALA A 31 -20.97 -36.12 -18.99
N VAL A 32 -20.41 -35.20 -19.79
CA VAL A 32 -18.97 -35.01 -19.81
C VAL A 32 -18.66 -34.68 -18.37
N ALA A 33 -18.12 -35.65 -17.64
CA ALA A 33 -17.54 -35.37 -16.34
C ALA A 33 -16.42 -34.39 -16.66
N VAL A 34 -16.69 -33.10 -16.44
CA VAL A 34 -15.64 -32.12 -16.30
C VAL A 34 -14.79 -32.73 -15.19
N ALA A 35 -13.57 -33.17 -15.54
CA ALA A 35 -12.65 -33.68 -14.54
C ALA A 35 -12.63 -32.64 -13.44
N ALA A 36 -12.97 -33.04 -12.20
CA ALA A 36 -12.98 -32.10 -11.10
C ALA A 36 -11.59 -31.47 -11.07
N GLU A 37 -11.53 -30.14 -11.23
CA GLU A 37 -10.26 -29.45 -11.12
C GLU A 37 -9.68 -29.76 -9.74
N PRO A 38 -8.37 -30.04 -9.63
CA PRO A 38 -7.76 -30.29 -8.34
C PRO A 38 -8.11 -29.17 -7.36
N ASP A 39 -8.68 -29.55 -6.22
CA ASP A 39 -9.02 -28.61 -5.15
C ASP A 39 -7.74 -28.32 -4.38
N LEU A 40 -7.08 -27.21 -4.71
CA LEU A 40 -5.83 -26.78 -4.10
C LEU A 40 -6.10 -25.76 -3.00
N GLY A 41 -5.15 -25.65 -2.08
CA GLY A 41 -5.14 -24.61 -1.06
C GLY A 41 -3.73 -24.26 -0.66
N ILE A 42 -3.53 -23.02 -0.24
CA ILE A 42 -2.27 -22.49 0.26
C ILE A 42 -2.42 -22.13 1.73
N GLY A 43 -1.43 -22.51 2.54
CA GLY A 43 -1.45 -22.23 3.97
C GLY A 43 -1.20 -20.75 4.27
N PRO A 44 -1.61 -20.25 5.44
CA PRO A 44 -1.39 -18.87 5.82
C PRO A 44 0.10 -18.55 5.89
N LEU A 45 0.46 -17.34 5.47
CA LEU A 45 1.82 -16.83 5.57
C LEU A 45 2.00 -16.09 6.90
N ALA A 46 3.04 -16.46 7.64
CA ALA A 46 3.40 -15.73 8.86
C ALA A 46 3.90 -14.32 8.51
N PRO A 47 3.53 -13.26 9.26
CA PRO A 47 4.15 -11.94 9.11
C PRO A 47 5.65 -11.98 9.37
N VAL A 48 6.42 -11.27 8.54
CA VAL A 48 7.85 -11.06 8.78
C VAL A 48 8.00 -9.72 9.49
N THR A 49 8.78 -9.71 10.57
CA THR A 49 9.06 -8.50 11.35
C THR A 49 10.55 -8.36 11.59
N GLY A 50 11.03 -7.12 11.70
CA GLY A 50 12.44 -6.86 12.00
C GLY A 50 13.38 -7.07 10.80
N ALA A 51 12.85 -7.10 9.57
CA ALA A 51 13.69 -7.21 8.38
C ALA A 51 14.58 -5.97 8.25
N GLN A 52 15.86 -6.14 7.95
CA GLN A 52 16.74 -5.00 7.73
C GLN A 52 16.70 -4.61 6.25
N PRO A 53 16.68 -3.31 5.90
CA PRO A 53 16.94 -2.89 4.53
C PRO A 53 18.26 -3.49 4.03
N GLY A 54 18.23 -4.08 2.83
CA GLY A 54 19.38 -4.79 2.27
C GLY A 54 19.59 -6.22 2.80
N SER A 55 18.70 -6.77 3.65
CA SER A 55 18.77 -8.17 4.11
C SER A 55 17.87 -9.12 3.32
N GLY A 56 18.25 -10.41 3.32
CA GLY A 56 17.40 -11.49 2.82
C GLY A 56 16.22 -11.75 3.76
N VAL A 57 15.08 -12.10 3.18
CA VAL A 57 13.83 -12.42 3.87
C VAL A 57 13.31 -13.77 3.38
N ASP A 58 13.16 -14.72 4.29
CA ASP A 58 12.62 -16.04 3.98
C ASP A 58 11.11 -16.07 4.21
N VAL A 59 10.35 -16.45 3.18
CA VAL A 59 8.89 -16.62 3.27
C VAL A 59 8.54 -18.10 3.12
N PRO A 60 8.32 -18.84 4.22
CA PRO A 60 7.84 -20.21 4.15
C PRO A 60 6.37 -20.23 3.71
N PHE A 61 6.01 -21.21 2.89
CA PHE A 61 4.62 -21.45 2.49
C PHE A 61 4.34 -22.95 2.42
N SER A 62 3.07 -23.33 2.38
CA SER A 62 2.64 -24.71 2.20
C SER A 62 1.48 -24.81 1.24
N VAL A 63 1.41 -25.92 0.51
CA VAL A 63 0.36 -26.22 -0.46
C VAL A 63 -0.30 -27.55 -0.08
N LEU A 64 -1.61 -27.61 -0.21
CA LEU A 64 -2.40 -28.82 0.01
C LEU A 64 -3.29 -29.09 -1.19
N ASN A 65 -3.22 -30.31 -1.73
CA ASN A 65 -4.29 -30.83 -2.59
C ASN A 65 -5.39 -31.43 -1.69
N LYS A 66 -6.49 -30.70 -1.53
CA LYS A 66 -7.68 -31.10 -0.76
C LYS A 66 -8.59 -32.04 -1.56
N GLY A 67 -8.43 -32.08 -2.88
CA GLY A 67 -9.21 -32.89 -3.80
C GLY A 67 -9.01 -34.39 -3.62
N THR A 68 -9.64 -35.18 -4.51
CA THR A 68 -9.57 -36.65 -4.49
C THR A 68 -8.63 -37.22 -5.55
N GLU A 69 -8.18 -36.40 -6.49
CA GLU A 69 -7.32 -36.79 -7.61
C GLU A 69 -5.95 -36.11 -7.50
N GLU A 70 -4.93 -36.76 -8.05
CA GLU A 70 -3.58 -36.21 -8.11
C GLU A 70 -3.53 -35.01 -9.07
N ALA A 71 -2.91 -33.91 -8.63
CA ALA A 71 -2.63 -32.76 -9.49
C ALA A 71 -1.26 -32.94 -10.14
N GLY A 72 -1.20 -33.26 -11.43
CA GLY A 72 0.06 -33.53 -12.13
C GLY A 72 0.92 -32.27 -12.42
N LYS A 73 0.31 -31.09 -12.35
CA LYS A 73 0.97 -29.79 -12.52
C LYS A 73 0.21 -28.75 -11.72
N VAL A 74 0.93 -27.87 -11.05
CA VAL A 74 0.36 -26.73 -10.34
C VAL A 74 1.13 -25.46 -10.67
N TRP A 75 0.45 -24.33 -10.52
CA TRP A 75 1.01 -23.01 -10.70
C TRP A 75 1.07 -22.31 -9.35
N VAL A 76 2.28 -21.94 -8.93
CA VAL A 76 2.47 -21.07 -7.77
C VAL A 76 2.79 -19.68 -8.29
N THR A 77 1.92 -18.73 -8.00
CA THR A 77 2.13 -17.33 -8.33
C THR A 77 2.44 -16.57 -7.06
N TYR A 78 3.46 -15.72 -7.08
CA TYR A 78 3.68 -14.77 -5.98
C TYR A 78 3.91 -13.37 -6.52
N SER A 79 3.50 -12.38 -5.75
CA SER A 79 3.76 -10.98 -6.03
C SER A 79 4.31 -10.27 -4.80
N VAL A 80 5.26 -9.37 -5.02
CA VAL A 80 5.86 -8.56 -3.97
C VAL A 80 5.78 -7.08 -4.31
N THR A 81 5.52 -6.24 -3.32
CA THR A 81 5.54 -4.79 -3.47
C THR A 81 6.95 -4.26 -3.66
N ARG A 82 7.08 -3.01 -4.14
CA ARG A 82 8.34 -2.44 -4.62
C ARG A 82 9.49 -2.32 -3.62
N GLY A 83 9.24 -2.38 -2.31
CA GLY A 83 10.29 -2.46 -1.29
C GLY A 83 10.88 -3.86 -1.13
N LEU A 84 10.34 -4.86 -1.82
CA LEU A 84 10.88 -6.22 -1.88
C LEU A 84 11.34 -6.55 -3.30
N ASP A 85 12.36 -7.39 -3.36
CA ASP A 85 12.89 -7.99 -4.57
C ASP A 85 12.99 -9.51 -4.40
N THR A 86 13.16 -10.23 -5.50
CA THR A 86 13.48 -11.66 -5.45
C THR A 86 14.99 -11.82 -5.23
N ALA A 87 15.40 -12.52 -4.17
CA ALA A 87 16.83 -12.72 -3.87
C ALA A 87 17.46 -13.74 -4.83
N GLU A 88 16.71 -14.79 -5.14
CA GLU A 88 17.02 -15.80 -6.15
C GLU A 88 15.84 -15.91 -7.12
N THR A 89 16.12 -16.23 -8.38
CA THR A 89 15.08 -16.57 -9.37
C THR A 89 15.09 -18.07 -9.64
N TYR A 90 13.93 -18.66 -9.93
CA TYR A 90 13.82 -20.10 -10.19
C TYR A 90 13.62 -20.38 -11.68
N SER A 91 14.30 -21.39 -12.22
CA SER A 91 14.27 -21.71 -13.66
C SER A 91 12.89 -22.10 -14.20
N ASN A 92 11.97 -22.50 -13.32
CA ASN A 92 10.59 -22.84 -13.67
C ASN A 92 9.59 -21.69 -13.45
N CYS A 93 10.08 -20.48 -13.20
CA CYS A 93 9.25 -19.28 -13.05
C CYS A 93 9.51 -18.26 -14.15
N LEU A 94 8.47 -17.53 -14.53
CA LEU A 94 8.56 -16.31 -15.31
C LEU A 94 8.28 -15.09 -14.44
N TYR A 95 9.09 -14.06 -14.60
CA TYR A 95 9.08 -12.84 -13.80
C TYR A 95 8.60 -11.67 -14.65
N SER A 96 7.65 -10.90 -14.14
CA SER A 96 7.17 -9.69 -14.79
C SER A 96 6.98 -8.57 -13.76
N LYS A 97 6.91 -7.35 -14.28
CA LYS A 97 6.56 -6.17 -13.47
C LYS A 97 5.18 -5.70 -13.88
N GLU A 98 4.28 -5.66 -12.92
CA GLU A 98 2.97 -5.04 -13.11
C GLU A 98 3.06 -3.56 -12.72
N PRO A 99 2.72 -2.64 -13.64
CA PRO A 99 2.71 -1.21 -13.32
C PRO A 99 1.59 -0.89 -12.33
N ALA A 100 1.73 0.23 -11.61
CA ALA A 100 0.67 0.74 -10.76
C ALA A 100 -0.60 1.02 -11.60
N ALA A 101 -1.74 0.52 -11.13
CA ALA A 101 -3.05 0.66 -11.79
C ALA A 101 -4.17 0.53 -10.75
N ASP A 102 -5.31 1.18 -11.00
CA ASP A 102 -6.53 1.04 -10.19
C ASP A 102 -6.30 1.10 -8.66
N GLU A 103 -5.53 2.09 -8.19
CA GLU A 103 -5.20 2.33 -6.77
C GLU A 103 -4.31 1.26 -6.11
N GLU A 104 -3.71 0.37 -6.91
CA GLU A 104 -2.67 -0.57 -6.47
C GLU A 104 -1.27 -0.11 -6.92
N PRO A 105 -0.25 -0.25 -6.06
CA PRO A 105 1.12 0.12 -6.41
C PRO A 105 1.70 -0.85 -7.44
N GLU A 106 2.84 -0.46 -8.03
CA GLU A 106 3.60 -1.40 -8.84
C GLU A 106 4.06 -2.59 -8.01
N ARG A 107 4.05 -3.77 -8.63
CA ARG A 107 4.47 -5.03 -8.00
C ARG A 107 5.25 -5.89 -8.95
N GLN A 108 6.15 -6.69 -8.40
CA GLN A 108 6.82 -7.74 -9.15
C GLN A 108 6.02 -9.02 -9.01
N VAL A 109 5.87 -9.76 -10.09
CA VAL A 109 5.11 -11.01 -10.13
C VAL A 109 5.98 -12.12 -10.67
N ALA A 110 5.91 -13.28 -10.05
CA ALA A 110 6.54 -14.50 -10.50
C ALA A 110 5.49 -15.59 -10.62
N VAL A 111 5.44 -16.23 -11.78
CA VAL A 111 4.51 -17.34 -12.08
C VAL A 111 5.33 -18.60 -12.32
N CYS A 112 5.24 -19.54 -11.39
CA CYS A 112 6.04 -20.76 -11.35
C CYS A 112 5.23 -21.98 -11.76
N ALA A 113 5.68 -22.67 -12.82
CA ALA A 113 5.12 -23.94 -13.24
C ALA A 113 5.81 -25.09 -12.49
N ILE A 114 5.10 -25.76 -11.60
CA ILE A 114 5.63 -26.90 -10.85
C ILE A 114 5.05 -28.18 -11.47
N GLU A 115 5.87 -28.84 -12.28
CA GLU A 115 5.53 -30.08 -12.99
C GLU A 115 5.85 -31.29 -12.12
N GLN A 116 5.15 -31.40 -11.00
CA GLN A 116 5.26 -32.54 -10.10
C GLN A 116 3.86 -32.99 -9.65
N PRO A 117 3.66 -34.30 -9.40
CA PRO A 117 2.40 -34.81 -8.88
C PRO A 117 2.20 -34.41 -7.40
N LEU A 118 1.09 -33.73 -7.11
CA LEU A 118 0.62 -33.44 -5.76
C LEU A 118 -0.49 -34.42 -5.37
N LYS A 119 -0.19 -35.32 -4.43
CA LYS A 119 -1.12 -36.34 -3.94
C LYS A 119 -2.27 -35.70 -3.15
N PRO A 120 -3.50 -36.25 -3.28
CA PRO A 120 -4.61 -35.93 -2.40
C PRO A 120 -4.27 -36.05 -0.92
N GLY A 121 -4.62 -35.04 -0.13
CA GLY A 121 -4.49 -35.05 1.33
C GLY A 121 -3.06 -35.05 1.86
N VAL A 122 -2.09 -34.56 1.10
CA VAL A 122 -0.69 -34.39 1.54
C VAL A 122 -0.34 -32.91 1.54
N VAL A 123 0.32 -32.45 2.60
CA VAL A 123 0.88 -31.10 2.69
C VAL A 123 2.27 -31.11 2.07
N TYR A 124 2.49 -30.16 1.16
CA TYR A 124 3.75 -29.89 0.49
C TYR A 124 4.32 -28.55 0.94
N VAL A 125 5.65 -28.46 1.03
CA VAL A 125 6.38 -27.22 1.34
C VAL A 125 7.54 -27.07 0.37
N PRO A 126 8.05 -25.87 0.09
CA PRO A 126 9.24 -25.74 -0.74
C PRO A 126 10.45 -26.33 -0.02
N GLU A 127 11.44 -26.84 -0.77
CA GLU A 127 12.69 -27.39 -0.18
C GLU A 127 13.42 -26.35 0.67
N ARG A 128 13.41 -25.09 0.21
CA ARG A 128 13.87 -23.91 0.94
C ARG A 128 12.73 -22.88 0.97
N PRO A 129 12.59 -22.06 2.03
CA PRO A 129 11.67 -20.92 2.00
C PRO A 129 11.86 -20.05 0.75
N LEU A 130 10.82 -19.35 0.33
CA LEU A 130 10.93 -18.40 -0.76
C LEU A 130 11.87 -17.26 -0.34
N GLY A 131 13.06 -17.22 -0.93
CA GLY A 131 14.07 -16.19 -0.67
C GLY A 131 13.74 -14.86 -1.36
N LEU A 132 13.40 -13.86 -0.56
CA LEU A 132 13.20 -12.48 -0.97
C LEU A 132 14.33 -11.60 -0.43
N GLN A 133 14.39 -10.37 -0.93
CA GLN A 133 15.34 -9.36 -0.54
C GLN A 133 14.58 -8.11 -0.11
N ALA A 134 14.76 -7.66 1.13
CA ALA A 134 14.32 -6.34 1.54
C ALA A 134 15.24 -5.30 0.87
N ARG A 135 14.66 -4.39 0.11
CA ARG A 135 15.39 -3.31 -0.57
C ARG A 135 15.65 -2.16 0.42
N ASP A 136 16.50 -1.23 0.02
CA ASP A 136 16.89 -0.07 0.86
C ASP A 136 15.69 0.80 1.26
N ASN A 137 14.62 0.75 0.47
CA ASN A 137 13.39 1.48 0.70
C ASN A 137 12.29 0.67 1.40
N ALA A 138 12.52 -0.60 1.77
CA ALA A 138 11.50 -1.43 2.40
C ALA A 138 11.03 -0.82 3.73
N LEU A 139 9.72 -0.87 4.02
CA LEU A 139 9.16 -0.40 5.29
C LEU A 139 8.01 -1.29 5.76
N ARG A 140 6.90 -1.27 5.02
CA ARG A 140 5.75 -2.16 5.21
C ARG A 140 5.33 -2.65 3.85
N ASP A 141 5.90 -3.78 3.49
CA ASP A 141 5.74 -4.37 2.18
C ASP A 141 4.83 -5.59 2.25
N LYS A 142 4.27 -5.99 1.11
CA LYS A 142 3.34 -7.10 1.03
C LYS A 142 3.89 -8.20 0.14
N VAL A 143 3.74 -9.43 0.61
CA VAL A 143 3.93 -10.65 -0.18
C VAL A 143 2.57 -11.30 -0.32
N SER A 144 2.15 -11.54 -1.56
CA SER A 144 0.94 -12.28 -1.88
C SER A 144 1.30 -13.52 -2.66
N MET A 145 0.62 -14.63 -2.39
CA MET A 145 0.85 -15.91 -3.05
C MET A 145 -0.48 -16.56 -3.41
N SER A 146 -0.52 -17.27 -4.53
CA SER A 146 -1.62 -18.14 -4.89
C SER A 146 -1.15 -19.47 -5.45
N VAL A 147 -2.03 -20.46 -5.39
CA VAL A 147 -1.83 -21.78 -5.98
C VAL A 147 -3.05 -22.19 -6.80
N GLU A 148 -2.82 -22.59 -8.05
CA GLU A 148 -3.88 -22.95 -8.99
C GLU A 148 -3.51 -24.21 -9.80
N ALA A 149 -4.52 -25.03 -10.13
CA ALA A 149 -4.32 -26.25 -10.93
C ALA A 149 -4.21 -25.94 -12.43
N SER A 150 -4.81 -24.85 -12.86
CA SER A 150 -4.63 -24.27 -14.18
C SER A 150 -4.06 -22.87 -14.01
N GLY A 151 -3.15 -22.48 -14.89
CA GLY A 151 -2.47 -21.20 -14.81
C GLY A 151 -1.82 -20.92 -16.16
N GLN A 152 -1.63 -19.63 -16.44
CA GLN A 152 -0.98 -19.20 -17.66
C GLN A 152 0.27 -18.42 -17.29
N ALA A 153 1.41 -18.94 -17.72
CA ALA A 153 2.64 -18.18 -17.75
C ALA A 153 2.42 -16.86 -18.52
N PRO A 154 2.90 -15.71 -18.00
CA PRO A 154 2.84 -14.45 -18.73
C PRO A 154 3.59 -14.57 -20.05
N SER A 155 3.05 -13.96 -21.12
CA SER A 155 3.64 -14.06 -22.47
C SER A 155 4.95 -13.28 -22.63
N ASP A 156 5.18 -12.31 -21.74
CA ASP A 156 6.25 -11.32 -21.76
C ASP A 156 7.11 -11.33 -20.49
N GLY A 157 7.01 -12.40 -19.68
CA GLY A 157 7.83 -12.56 -18.49
C GLY A 157 9.25 -13.03 -18.81
N GLU A 158 10.21 -12.55 -18.04
CA GLU A 158 11.61 -12.96 -18.11
C GLU A 158 11.82 -14.29 -17.36
N PRO A 159 12.49 -15.29 -17.97
CA PRO A 159 12.71 -16.56 -17.31
C PRO A 159 13.74 -16.46 -16.18
N GLY A 160 13.46 -17.13 -15.05
CA GLY A 160 14.44 -17.28 -13.98
C GLY A 160 15.63 -18.17 -14.37
N THR A 161 16.71 -18.09 -13.59
CA THR A 161 18.00 -18.74 -13.93
C THR A 161 18.58 -19.64 -12.85
N GLY A 162 18.03 -19.64 -11.64
CA GLY A 162 18.48 -20.50 -10.55
C GLY A 162 17.90 -21.91 -10.60
N ALA A 163 18.03 -22.65 -9.49
CA ALA A 163 17.42 -23.97 -9.34
C ALA A 163 15.88 -23.87 -9.47
N PRO A 164 15.18 -24.93 -9.90
CA PRO A 164 13.72 -24.92 -9.93
C PRO A 164 13.14 -24.80 -8.51
N LEU A 165 11.98 -24.14 -8.40
CA LEU A 165 11.15 -24.19 -7.20
C LEU A 165 10.49 -25.56 -7.14
N GLU A 166 10.96 -26.39 -6.20
CA GLU A 166 10.44 -27.73 -5.94
C GLU A 166 9.67 -27.78 -4.63
N LEU A 167 8.59 -28.58 -4.60
CA LEU A 167 7.85 -28.85 -3.39
C LEU A 167 8.13 -30.27 -2.88
N ILE A 168 8.38 -30.40 -1.59
CA ILE A 168 8.63 -31.68 -0.92
C ILE A 168 7.44 -32.08 -0.05
N GLU A 169 7.16 -33.39 0.02
CA GLU A 169 6.15 -33.93 0.92
C GLU A 169 6.55 -33.68 2.38
N LYS A 170 5.71 -32.98 3.13
CA LYS A 170 5.91 -32.74 4.56
C LYS A 170 5.26 -33.83 5.40
N ALA A 171 3.95 -34.02 5.22
CA ALA A 171 3.14 -34.98 5.98
C ALA A 171 1.76 -35.18 5.35
N PRO A 172 1.05 -36.27 5.67
CA PRO A 172 -0.40 -36.36 5.46
C PRO A 172 -1.13 -35.21 6.18
N ALA A 173 -2.13 -34.64 5.52
CA ALA A 173 -2.90 -33.50 6.02
C ALA A 173 -3.80 -33.91 7.19
N THR A 174 -3.70 -33.14 8.28
CA THR A 174 -4.64 -33.19 9.40
C THR A 174 -5.92 -32.42 9.08
N GLU A 175 -6.94 -32.51 9.95
CA GLU A 175 -8.13 -31.67 9.86
C GLU A 175 -7.77 -30.17 9.98
N GLY A 176 -6.79 -29.83 10.83
CA GLY A 176 -6.29 -28.47 10.97
C GLY A 176 -5.59 -27.95 9.71
N ASP A 177 -4.84 -28.81 9.01
CA ASP A 177 -4.24 -28.44 7.71
C ASP A 177 -5.32 -28.16 6.67
N ARG A 178 -6.36 -29.01 6.60
CA ARG A 178 -7.49 -28.81 5.68
C ARG A 178 -8.25 -27.50 5.96
N ALA A 179 -8.42 -27.17 7.23
CA ALA A 179 -9.07 -25.92 7.65
C ALA A 179 -8.22 -24.68 7.38
N SER A 180 -6.89 -24.79 7.37
CA SER A 180 -5.96 -23.66 7.15
C SER A 180 -5.52 -23.50 5.70
N HIS A 181 -5.90 -24.40 4.80
CA HIS A 181 -5.66 -24.30 3.35
C HIS A 181 -7.00 -24.19 2.63
N ASP A 182 -7.97 -23.50 3.21
CA ASP A 182 -9.29 -23.28 2.62
C ASP A 182 -9.21 -22.36 1.39
N GLU A 183 -8.31 -21.38 1.43
CA GLU A 183 -8.08 -20.40 0.35
C GLU A 183 -7.00 -20.86 -0.66
N THR A 184 -7.12 -20.37 -1.89
CA THR A 184 -6.09 -20.49 -2.94
C THR A 184 -5.18 -19.27 -3.03
N TYR A 185 -5.48 -18.21 -2.27
CA TYR A 185 -4.73 -16.96 -2.21
C TYR A 185 -4.49 -16.55 -0.76
N VAL A 186 -3.27 -16.14 -0.46
CA VAL A 186 -2.87 -15.61 0.85
C VAL A 186 -1.97 -14.39 0.67
N SER A 187 -1.91 -13.55 1.68
CA SER A 187 -0.95 -12.46 1.71
C SER A 187 -0.49 -12.16 3.12
N THR A 188 0.72 -11.62 3.25
CA THR A 188 1.29 -11.21 4.52
C THR A 188 2.12 -9.94 4.37
N GLU A 189 2.40 -9.30 5.50
CA GLU A 189 3.26 -8.13 5.59
C GLU A 189 4.70 -8.53 5.90
N VAL A 190 5.64 -7.80 5.29
CA VAL A 190 7.05 -7.75 5.66
C VAL A 190 7.34 -6.37 6.23
N ALA A 191 7.47 -6.31 7.56
CA ALA A 191 7.82 -5.10 8.29
C ALA A 191 9.34 -4.99 8.43
N SER A 192 9.91 -3.94 7.84
CA SER A 192 11.34 -3.64 7.87
C SER A 192 11.66 -2.56 8.90
N GLU A 193 12.84 -2.64 9.52
CA GLU A 193 13.38 -1.62 10.41
C GLU A 193 13.92 -0.45 9.57
N ASN A 194 13.01 0.39 9.10
CA ASN A 194 13.31 1.55 8.28
C ASN A 194 12.46 2.75 8.68
N THR A 195 12.79 3.92 8.15
CA THR A 195 12.06 5.18 8.38
C THR A 195 11.63 5.81 7.05
N ALA A 196 10.64 6.68 7.11
CA ALA A 196 10.31 7.60 6.03
C ALA A 196 10.21 9.01 6.62
N ASP A 197 10.37 10.06 5.82
CA ASP A 197 10.37 11.45 6.31
C ASP A 197 9.35 12.23 5.50
N PHE A 198 8.20 12.54 6.09
CA PHE A 198 7.19 13.32 5.39
C PHE A 198 7.39 14.80 5.70
N ALA A 199 7.68 15.59 4.68
CA ALA A 199 7.95 17.01 4.80
C ALA A 199 6.85 17.85 4.14
N LEU A 200 6.57 19.01 4.74
CA LEU A 200 5.69 20.02 4.18
C LEU A 200 6.48 21.25 3.75
N ALA A 201 6.09 21.80 2.60
CA ALA A 201 6.52 23.13 2.18
C ALA A 201 5.30 24.00 1.87
N GLY A 202 5.39 25.26 2.27
CA GLY A 202 4.37 26.25 2.01
C GLY A 202 4.79 27.23 0.93
N ALA A 203 4.26 28.45 1.01
CA ALA A 203 4.49 29.49 0.01
C ALA A 203 4.62 30.87 0.65
N GLU A 204 5.49 31.69 0.07
CA GLU A 204 5.57 33.12 0.36
C GLU A 204 5.15 33.88 -0.89
N LEU A 205 4.14 34.74 -0.77
CA LEU A 205 3.54 35.44 -1.89
C LEU A 205 3.42 36.93 -1.57
N ARG A 206 3.44 37.75 -2.62
CA ARG A 206 3.17 39.19 -2.53
C ARG A 206 2.01 39.57 -3.44
N GLY A 207 1.26 40.58 -3.06
CA GLY A 207 0.20 41.13 -3.91
C GLY A 207 -0.53 42.31 -3.27
N GLU A 208 -1.47 42.89 -4.00
CA GLU A 208 -2.31 43.98 -3.54
C GLU A 208 -3.72 43.49 -3.19
N VAL A 209 -4.48 44.31 -2.45
CA VAL A 209 -5.89 44.03 -2.18
C VAL A 209 -6.67 43.91 -3.49
N GLY A 210 -7.34 42.78 -3.68
CA GLY A 210 -8.09 42.42 -4.88
C GLY A 210 -7.38 41.37 -5.75
N ASP A 211 -6.07 41.19 -5.60
CA ASP A 211 -5.29 40.24 -6.40
C ASP A 211 -5.68 38.80 -6.12
N LYS A 212 -5.50 37.96 -7.15
CA LYS A 212 -5.56 36.51 -7.03
C LYS A 212 -4.16 35.94 -7.11
N VAL A 213 -3.67 35.40 -6.00
CA VAL A 213 -2.36 34.75 -5.90
C VAL A 213 -2.54 33.24 -5.74
N THR A 214 -1.57 32.46 -6.22
CA THR A 214 -1.62 30.99 -6.09
C THR A 214 -0.62 30.54 -5.05
N ALA A 215 -1.10 30.08 -3.90
CA ALA A 215 -0.30 29.43 -2.87
C ALA A 215 -0.12 27.95 -3.23
N THR A 216 1.13 27.51 -3.32
CA THR A 216 1.47 26.12 -3.58
C THR A 216 1.88 25.45 -2.28
N VAL A 217 1.02 24.57 -1.77
CA VAL A 217 1.36 23.70 -0.64
C VAL A 217 1.94 22.40 -1.20
N LYS A 218 3.04 21.93 -0.65
CA LYS A 218 3.67 20.67 -1.07
C LYS A 218 3.82 19.72 0.11
N PHE A 219 3.54 18.46 -0.17
CA PHE A 219 3.89 17.31 0.65
C PHE A 219 4.90 16.48 -0.12
N VAL A 220 5.98 16.04 0.53
CA VAL A 220 6.97 15.14 -0.05
C VAL A 220 7.39 14.10 0.98
N ASN A 221 7.67 12.88 0.54
CA ASN A 221 8.40 11.88 1.31
C ASN A 221 9.89 12.01 0.98
N GLU A 222 10.70 12.56 1.88
CA GLU A 222 12.16 12.71 1.71
C GLU A 222 12.93 11.39 1.94
N GLY A 223 12.23 10.30 2.25
CA GLY A 223 12.76 8.93 2.31
C GLY A 223 13.22 8.52 3.72
N PRO A 224 14.08 7.50 3.84
CA PRO A 224 14.59 6.61 2.79
C PRO A 224 13.58 5.59 2.27
N ALA A 225 12.53 5.27 3.04
CA ALA A 225 11.53 4.30 2.62
C ALA A 225 10.38 4.92 1.83
N TRP A 226 9.73 4.11 1.00
CA TRP A 226 8.37 4.40 0.58
C TRP A 226 7.38 4.07 1.69
N VAL A 227 6.21 4.70 1.64
CA VAL A 227 5.12 4.40 2.57
C VAL A 227 3.97 3.82 1.78
N TYR A 228 3.53 2.63 2.16
CA TYR A 228 2.34 1.98 1.64
C TYR A 228 1.31 1.80 2.76
N ARG A 229 0.05 2.01 2.41
CA ARG A 229 -1.12 1.85 3.26
C ARG A 229 -2.11 0.91 2.61
N ASP A 230 -3.02 0.38 3.41
CA ASP A 230 -4.10 -0.44 2.88
C ASP A 230 -4.89 0.31 1.81
N LEU A 231 -5.39 -0.46 0.83
CA LEU A 231 -6.19 0.06 -0.26
C LEU A 231 -7.35 0.94 0.26
N GLY A 232 -7.51 2.11 -0.35
CA GLY A 232 -8.54 3.09 0.02
C GLY A 232 -8.14 4.02 1.19
N GLN A 233 -6.95 3.87 1.76
CA GLN A 233 -6.42 4.81 2.74
C GLN A 233 -5.38 5.73 2.10
N GLY A 234 -5.64 7.05 2.10
CA GLY A 234 -4.63 8.03 1.71
C GLY A 234 -3.38 7.91 2.61
N ALA A 235 -2.20 7.99 2.01
CA ALA A 235 -0.92 7.89 2.71
C ALA A 235 -0.67 9.00 3.73
N ALA A 236 -1.24 10.20 3.50
CA ALA A 236 -1.16 11.33 4.42
C ALA A 236 -2.44 12.18 4.37
N THR A 237 -2.69 12.92 5.45
CA THR A 237 -3.67 14.01 5.49
C THR A 237 -2.95 15.31 5.85
N VAL A 238 -3.11 16.34 5.01
CA VAL A 238 -2.52 17.66 5.20
C VAL A 238 -3.60 18.68 5.53
N ASP A 239 -3.54 19.24 6.73
CA ASP A 239 -4.39 20.34 7.17
C ASP A 239 -3.80 21.68 6.73
N VAL A 240 -4.63 22.48 6.04
CA VAL A 240 -4.26 23.81 5.53
C VAL A 240 -5.17 24.87 6.13
N ARG A 241 -4.58 25.77 6.92
CA ARG A 241 -5.23 26.97 7.48
C ARG A 241 -4.88 28.18 6.62
N ILE A 242 -5.91 28.82 6.07
CA ILE A 242 -5.77 29.93 5.12
C ILE A 242 -5.34 31.21 5.85
N PRO A 243 -4.38 31.99 5.30
CA PRO A 243 -3.94 33.25 5.90
C PRO A 243 -5.10 34.24 6.11
N PRO A 244 -5.12 34.98 7.23
CA PRO A 244 -6.13 36.01 7.46
C PRO A 244 -6.08 37.09 6.38
N GLY A 245 -7.22 37.72 6.10
CA GLY A 245 -7.31 38.73 5.04
C GLY A 245 -7.39 38.15 3.63
N THR A 246 -7.52 36.82 3.47
CA THR A 246 -7.69 36.17 2.18
C THR A 246 -8.91 35.24 2.15
N THR A 247 -9.42 34.99 0.95
CA THR A 247 -10.50 34.02 0.68
C THR A 247 -10.05 33.04 -0.40
N VAL A 248 -10.38 31.75 -0.22
CA VAL A 248 -10.13 30.73 -1.25
C VAL A 248 -11.12 30.89 -2.40
N VAL A 249 -10.58 31.16 -3.59
CA VAL A 249 -11.35 31.21 -4.86
C VAL A 249 -11.42 29.81 -5.48
N LYS A 250 -10.33 29.05 -5.37
CA LYS A 250 -10.24 27.67 -5.84
C LYS A 250 -9.27 26.88 -4.96
N ALA A 251 -9.70 25.73 -4.46
CA ALA A 251 -8.84 24.74 -3.81
C ALA A 251 -8.45 23.63 -4.81
N HIS A 252 -7.46 22.83 -4.44
CA HIS A 252 -7.13 21.60 -5.18
C HIS A 252 -8.22 20.53 -5.02
N ASP A 253 -8.35 19.64 -6.00
CA ASP A 253 -9.45 18.65 -6.04
C ASP A 253 -9.38 17.63 -4.90
N PHE A 254 -8.19 17.32 -4.38
CA PHE A 254 -8.00 16.46 -3.21
C PHE A 254 -8.16 17.20 -1.86
N CYS A 255 -8.52 18.49 -1.87
CA CYS A 255 -8.67 19.29 -0.67
C CYS A 255 -10.13 19.65 -0.40
N SER A 256 -10.69 19.11 0.68
CA SER A 256 -12.06 19.38 1.08
C SER A 256 -12.12 20.49 2.14
N PRO A 257 -13.05 21.46 2.03
CA PRO A 257 -13.22 22.49 3.05
C PRO A 257 -13.83 21.88 4.31
N VAL A 258 -13.13 22.03 5.43
CA VAL A 258 -13.67 21.77 6.78
C VAL A 258 -14.39 23.03 7.29
N THR A 259 -13.81 24.21 7.02
CA THR A 259 -14.43 25.52 7.16
C THR A 259 -13.98 26.42 5.99
N PRO A 260 -14.53 27.63 5.81
CA PRO A 260 -14.07 28.53 4.75
C PRO A 260 -12.57 28.90 4.81
N THR A 261 -11.91 28.71 5.96
CA THR A 261 -10.49 29.01 6.19
C THR A 261 -9.69 27.78 6.62
N HIS A 262 -10.26 26.58 6.51
CA HIS A 262 -9.63 25.32 6.89
C HIS A 262 -9.94 24.23 5.88
N TYR A 263 -8.90 23.63 5.31
CA TYR A 263 -9.01 22.57 4.32
C TYR A 263 -8.24 21.34 4.80
N SER A 264 -8.79 20.17 4.53
CA SER A 264 -8.15 18.87 4.72
C SER A 264 -7.84 18.30 3.34
N CYS A 265 -6.57 18.06 3.05
CA CYS A 265 -6.07 17.54 1.78
C CYS A 265 -5.61 16.08 1.95
N GLY A 266 -6.13 15.18 1.12
CA GLY A 266 -5.66 13.79 1.04
C GLY A 266 -4.59 13.59 -0.04
N THR A 267 -4.01 12.39 -0.09
CA THR A 267 -3.19 11.94 -1.23
C THR A 267 -4.05 11.27 -2.29
N SER A 268 -3.58 11.28 -3.53
CA SER A 268 -4.26 10.62 -4.64
C SER A 268 -4.17 9.09 -4.62
N GLN A 269 -3.19 8.56 -3.89
CA GLN A 269 -2.88 7.13 -3.79
C GLN A 269 -2.72 6.68 -2.34
N SER A 270 -2.76 5.36 -2.14
CA SER A 270 -2.47 4.71 -0.85
C SER A 270 -0.97 4.52 -0.58
N TRP A 271 -0.11 5.03 -1.46
CA TRP A 271 1.34 5.01 -1.29
C TRP A 271 2.01 6.32 -1.68
N VAL A 272 3.22 6.53 -1.16
CA VAL A 272 4.10 7.64 -1.54
C VAL A 272 5.52 7.11 -1.67
N ASP A 273 6.04 7.15 -2.89
CA ASP A 273 7.42 6.80 -3.19
C ASP A 273 8.40 7.82 -2.59
N GLU A 274 9.67 7.42 -2.52
CA GLU A 274 10.75 8.29 -2.08
C GLU A 274 10.87 9.48 -3.04
N GLN A 275 11.11 10.65 -2.47
CA GLN A 275 11.23 11.93 -3.18
C GLN A 275 9.99 12.28 -4.02
N ARG A 276 8.85 11.66 -3.74
CA ARG A 276 7.55 11.94 -4.34
C ARG A 276 6.58 12.43 -3.28
N GLY A 277 5.42 12.89 -3.73
CA GLY A 277 4.37 13.38 -2.86
C GLY A 277 3.34 14.14 -3.68
N GLU A 278 2.73 15.14 -3.07
CA GLU A 278 1.58 15.85 -3.62
C GLU A 278 1.81 17.36 -3.64
N THR A 279 1.18 18.02 -4.61
CA THR A 279 1.19 19.48 -4.71
C THR A 279 -0.23 19.99 -4.77
N TYR A 280 -0.60 20.84 -3.81
CA TYR A 280 -1.93 21.39 -3.65
C TYR A 280 -1.92 22.90 -3.94
N PRO A 281 -2.24 23.33 -5.17
CA PRO A 281 -2.43 24.74 -5.49
C PRO A 281 -3.75 25.29 -4.92
N PHE A 282 -3.67 26.39 -4.18
CA PHE A 282 -4.79 27.19 -3.72
C PHE A 282 -4.77 28.56 -4.39
N VAL A 283 -5.82 28.91 -5.10
CA VAL A 283 -6.02 30.28 -5.60
C VAL A 283 -6.69 31.09 -4.50
N LEU A 284 -5.96 32.04 -3.94
CA LEU A 284 -6.39 32.93 -2.87
C LEU A 284 -6.64 34.32 -3.44
N ARG A 285 -7.74 34.97 -3.04
CA ARG A 285 -7.93 36.41 -3.25
C ARG A 285 -7.49 37.16 -2.01
N ILE A 286 -6.68 38.20 -2.15
CA ILE A 286 -6.33 39.12 -1.07
C ILE A 286 -7.51 40.07 -0.86
N ASP A 287 -8.24 39.92 0.23
CA ASP A 287 -9.40 40.77 0.54
C ASP A 287 -9.02 42.00 1.36
N LYS A 288 -8.00 41.88 2.20
CA LYS A 288 -7.50 42.94 3.09
C LYS A 288 -6.00 42.80 3.27
N ALA A 289 -5.30 43.93 3.32
CA ALA A 289 -3.92 43.96 3.76
C ALA A 289 -3.87 43.69 5.27
N VAL A 290 -3.28 42.56 5.66
CA VAL A 290 -3.04 42.17 7.05
C VAL A 290 -1.55 41.98 7.20
N GLU A 291 -0.93 42.75 8.10
CA GLU A 291 0.51 42.65 8.37
C GLU A 291 0.84 41.24 8.89
N GLY A 292 1.84 40.58 8.27
CA GLY A 292 2.25 39.23 8.64
C GLY A 292 1.15 38.17 8.44
N ALA A 293 0.28 38.33 7.44
CA ALA A 293 -0.79 37.37 7.14
C ALA A 293 -0.23 35.96 6.91
N THR A 294 -0.34 35.13 7.94
CA THR A 294 0.27 33.79 7.97
C THR A 294 -0.80 32.73 8.18
N GLY A 295 -0.85 31.77 7.25
CA GLY A 295 -1.57 30.52 7.35
C GLY A 295 -0.63 29.40 7.81
N LYS A 296 -1.21 28.32 8.35
CA LYS A 296 -0.46 27.16 8.85
C LYS A 296 -0.78 25.92 8.03
N ILE A 297 0.24 25.16 7.69
CA ILE A 297 0.14 23.84 7.08
C ILE A 297 0.70 22.84 8.09
N SER A 298 0.02 21.72 8.29
CA SER A 298 0.49 20.64 9.16
C SER A 298 -0.09 19.31 8.73
N PHE A 299 0.59 18.20 9.05
CA PHE A 299 -0.05 16.89 8.94
C PHE A 299 -1.13 16.71 10.02
N ALA A 300 -2.11 15.87 9.69
CA ALA A 300 -3.18 15.44 10.57
C ALA A 300 -3.44 13.93 10.41
N GLY A 301 -4.34 13.39 11.22
CA GLY A 301 -4.74 11.99 11.15
C GLY A 301 -3.93 11.07 12.06
N GLU A 302 -3.65 9.86 11.57
CA GLU A 302 -2.97 8.82 12.34
C GLU A 302 -1.52 9.18 12.68
N ALA A 303 -1.01 8.59 13.75
CA ALA A 303 0.40 8.68 14.09
C ALA A 303 1.26 8.09 12.97
N ARG A 304 2.36 8.75 12.65
CA ARG A 304 3.36 8.34 11.66
C ARG A 304 4.63 7.91 12.40
N PRO A 305 4.68 6.73 13.05
CA PRO A 305 5.86 6.31 13.81
C PRO A 305 7.11 6.07 12.95
N PHE A 306 6.92 5.92 11.63
CA PHE A 306 8.02 5.84 10.66
C PHE A 306 8.70 7.21 10.43
N ASP A 307 8.02 8.30 10.77
CA ASP A 307 8.44 9.68 10.57
C ASP A 307 8.94 10.27 11.88
N GLY A 308 10.27 10.21 12.05
CA GLY A 308 10.93 10.70 13.26
C GLY A 308 11.20 12.21 13.25
N ASN A 309 10.98 12.90 12.13
CA ASN A 309 11.42 14.28 11.94
C ASN A 309 10.26 15.27 12.10
N ALA A 310 9.86 15.56 13.33
CA ALA A 310 8.77 16.52 13.55
C ALA A 310 9.09 17.98 13.14
N ALA A 311 10.31 18.30 12.69
CA ALA A 311 10.71 19.68 12.36
C ALA A 311 10.16 20.17 11.01
N ASN A 312 9.93 19.27 10.06
CA ASN A 312 9.38 19.57 8.72
C ASN A 312 7.90 19.16 8.59
N ASP A 313 7.27 18.73 9.69
CA ASP A 313 5.85 18.39 9.80
C ASP A 313 4.90 19.59 9.73
N THR A 314 5.44 20.80 9.65
CA THR A 314 4.67 22.02 9.51
C THR A 314 5.32 23.00 8.56
N ALA A 315 4.50 23.77 7.86
CA ALA A 315 4.94 24.87 7.01
C ALA A 315 3.95 26.04 7.09
N ALA A 316 4.25 27.13 6.40
CA ALA A 316 3.43 28.33 6.42
C ALA A 316 3.08 28.84 5.02
N ILE A 317 1.91 29.45 4.90
CA ILE A 317 1.58 30.30 3.74
C ILE A 317 1.66 31.74 4.23
N VAL A 318 2.57 32.54 3.68
CA VAL A 318 2.75 33.94 4.06
C VAL A 318 2.34 34.83 2.90
N ILE A 319 1.48 35.82 3.17
CA ILE A 319 1.04 36.82 2.20
C ILE A 319 1.51 38.19 2.65
N ASP A 320 2.45 38.77 1.91
CA ASP A 320 2.80 40.19 2.04
C ASP A 320 1.82 40.99 1.17
N ALA A 321 0.82 41.59 1.80
CA ALA A 321 -0.20 42.37 1.11
C ALA A 321 0.10 43.88 1.22
N ASP A 322 0.38 44.52 0.09
CA ASP A 322 0.55 45.97 0.05
C ASP A 322 -0.81 46.66 0.19
N GLY A 323 -0.93 47.53 1.20
CA GLY A 323 -2.10 48.37 1.39
C GLY A 323 -2.10 49.48 0.36
N GLY A 324 -2.71 49.25 -0.80
CA GLY A 324 -2.81 50.25 -1.86
C GLY A 324 -3.35 51.59 -1.33
N THR A 325 -2.48 52.57 -1.14
CA THR A 325 -2.89 53.96 -0.95
C THR A 325 -3.31 54.50 -2.31
N THR A 326 -4.61 54.64 -2.52
CA THR A 326 -5.15 55.42 -3.63
C THR A 326 -4.91 56.90 -3.37
N GLY A 327 -4.05 57.53 -4.18
CA GLY A 327 -4.13 58.96 -4.52
C GLY A 327 -3.11 59.90 -3.88
N GLY A 328 -2.07 60.24 -4.64
CA GLY A 328 -1.18 61.38 -4.36
C GLY A 328 -0.23 61.65 -5.52
N SER A 329 -0.74 62.23 -6.62
CA SER A 329 0.12 62.80 -7.66
C SER A 329 1.07 63.83 -7.06
N SER A 330 2.38 63.58 -7.15
CA SER A 330 3.37 64.65 -7.26
C SER A 330 4.35 64.31 -8.38
N SER A 331 4.09 64.94 -9.51
CA SER A 331 5.03 65.21 -10.58
C SER A 331 6.29 65.89 -10.06
N GLY A 332 7.45 65.49 -10.59
CA GLY A 332 8.56 66.39 -10.88
C GLY A 332 9.87 66.07 -10.16
N GLY A 333 10.87 65.64 -10.92
CA GLY A 333 12.25 65.65 -10.45
C GLY A 333 13.19 64.70 -11.18
N SER A 334 13.32 64.83 -12.50
CA SER A 334 14.44 64.25 -13.25
C SER A 334 15.69 65.12 -13.03
N SER A 335 16.81 64.52 -12.65
CA SER A 335 18.13 65.02 -13.02
C SER A 335 19.13 63.87 -13.10
N THR A 336 19.52 63.60 -14.34
CA THR A 336 20.61 62.74 -14.79
C THR A 336 21.95 63.47 -14.66
N GLU A 337 22.99 62.70 -14.34
CA GLU A 337 24.42 62.88 -14.63
C GLU A 337 25.25 64.01 -13.98
N GLY A 338 26.40 63.58 -13.45
CA GLY A 338 27.50 64.43 -12.98
C GLY A 338 28.70 63.60 -12.53
N SER A 339 29.40 62.98 -13.48
CA SER A 339 30.72 62.36 -13.29
C SER A 339 31.75 63.34 -12.73
N SER A 340 32.60 62.88 -11.81
CA SER A 340 33.95 63.41 -11.60
C SER A 340 34.83 62.36 -10.94
N ALA A 341 35.87 61.95 -11.67
CA ALA A 341 36.93 61.08 -11.20
C ALA A 341 38.08 61.88 -10.54
N ALA A 342 38.88 61.14 -9.77
CA ALA A 342 40.32 61.30 -9.46
C ALA A 342 40.73 61.68 -8.02
N GLY A 343 41.53 60.79 -7.41
CA GLY A 343 42.83 61.20 -6.85
C GLY A 343 43.19 60.82 -5.40
N SER A 344 43.89 59.68 -5.22
CA SER A 344 44.99 59.41 -4.25
C SER A 344 44.67 59.39 -2.73
N ALA A 345 45.32 58.64 -1.82
CA ALA A 345 46.57 57.88 -1.84
C ALA A 345 46.59 56.73 -0.80
N SER A 346 47.30 55.64 -1.17
CA SER A 346 48.20 54.72 -0.42
C SER A 346 48.15 54.53 1.11
N THR A 347 48.07 53.26 1.55
CA THR A 347 49.09 52.48 2.32
C THR A 347 48.49 51.07 2.61
N GLY A 348 48.95 49.94 2.03
CA GLY A 348 50.16 49.12 2.31
C GLY A 348 49.82 47.99 3.31
N GLY A 349 50.04 46.68 3.15
CA GLY A 349 50.65 45.79 2.13
C GLY A 349 50.20 44.32 2.36
N THR A 350 50.16 43.47 1.32
CA THR A 350 51.01 42.26 1.05
C THR A 350 51.17 41.24 2.20
N ALA A 351 51.14 39.91 2.07
CA ALA A 351 50.89 38.92 1.00
C ALA A 351 50.78 37.53 1.72
N ALA A 352 49.99 36.56 1.24
CA ALA A 352 50.42 35.28 0.59
C ALA A 352 51.52 34.50 1.36
N SER A 353 51.52 33.17 1.57
CA SER A 353 51.04 32.01 0.79
C SER A 353 51.55 30.70 1.43
N GLY A 354 50.90 29.57 1.12
CA GLY A 354 51.50 28.22 1.03
C GLY A 354 51.62 27.45 2.36
N GLY A 355 51.23 26.18 2.51
CA GLY A 355 51.08 25.08 1.56
C GLY A 355 52.31 24.18 1.54
N SER A 356 52.21 22.97 2.14
CA SER A 356 52.75 21.67 1.65
C SER A 356 52.99 20.63 2.78
N THR A 357 52.20 19.55 2.74
CA THR A 357 52.54 18.10 2.74
C THR A 357 53.71 17.51 3.56
N SER A 358 53.41 16.42 4.32
CA SER A 358 53.80 14.99 4.06
C SER A 358 54.31 14.18 5.27
N GLY A 359 53.77 12.95 5.41
CA GLY A 359 54.35 11.72 6.03
C GLY A 359 54.56 11.68 7.56
N GLY A 360 54.33 10.60 8.33
CA GLY A 360 53.93 9.21 8.09
C GLY A 360 54.21 8.36 9.36
N SER A 361 53.48 7.24 9.49
CA SER A 361 53.72 5.99 10.28
C SER A 361 53.70 5.97 11.83
N ASP A 362 52.70 5.23 12.33
CA ASP A 362 52.71 4.08 13.27
C ASP A 362 53.59 4.07 14.53
N THR A 363 52.94 3.98 15.70
CA THR A 363 53.07 2.88 16.69
C THR A 363 52.26 3.20 17.97
N ALA A 364 51.33 2.33 18.35
CA ALA A 364 50.65 2.37 19.65
C ALA A 364 51.08 1.15 20.47
N SER A 365 51.56 1.39 21.69
CA SER A 365 51.86 0.38 22.70
C SER A 365 51.59 0.96 24.09
N GLY A 366 50.96 0.15 24.94
CA GLY A 366 51.09 0.24 26.40
C GLY A 366 49.91 0.87 27.14
N GLY A 367 48.91 0.06 27.48
CA GLY A 367 47.97 0.32 28.58
C GLY A 367 48.14 -0.72 29.68
N SER A 368 48.32 -0.27 30.93
CA SER A 368 48.32 -1.12 32.14
C SER A 368 47.74 -0.34 33.32
N ALA A 369 47.24 -1.12 34.30
CA ALA A 369 46.58 -0.82 35.57
C ALA A 369 45.04 -0.64 35.48
N SER A 370 44.17 -1.58 35.88
CA SER A 370 43.95 -2.37 37.12
C SER A 370 43.19 -1.62 38.23
N SER A 371 41.97 -2.05 38.55
CA SER A 371 41.54 -2.37 39.93
C SER A 371 40.16 -3.03 39.98
N SER A 372 40.13 -4.09 40.78
CA SER A 372 39.11 -5.08 41.13
C SER A 372 38.16 -4.68 42.28
N ALA A 373 36.98 -5.33 42.36
CA ALA A 373 36.41 -6.01 43.54
C ALA A 373 34.92 -6.38 43.25
N SER A 374 34.52 -7.64 43.00
CA SER A 374 34.22 -8.74 43.95
C SER A 374 33.21 -8.40 45.05
N GLY A 375 31.95 -8.84 44.88
CA GLY A 375 30.91 -8.86 45.90
C GLY A 375 30.43 -10.28 46.16
N GLY A 376 30.37 -10.67 47.44
CA GLY A 376 29.84 -11.94 47.92
C GLY A 376 28.99 -11.77 49.18
N SER A 377 27.74 -12.23 49.09
CA SER A 377 26.96 -13.06 50.04
C SER A 377 26.93 -12.73 51.56
N THR A 378 25.74 -12.49 52.15
CA THR A 378 24.81 -13.51 52.74
C THR A 378 23.73 -12.91 53.69
N THR A 379 22.47 -13.30 53.44
CA THR A 379 21.33 -13.74 54.32
C THR A 379 20.93 -13.12 55.68
N GLY A 380 19.59 -12.97 55.81
CA GLY A 380 18.74 -13.26 57.02
C GLY A 380 18.04 -12.02 57.61
N GLY A 381 16.73 -11.97 57.92
CA GLY A 381 15.60 -12.90 57.87
C GLY A 381 14.29 -12.23 58.38
N SER A 382 13.16 -12.76 57.91
CA SER A 382 11.82 -12.99 58.51
C SER A 382 10.95 -11.93 59.26
N ASP A 383 9.68 -11.88 58.79
CA ASP A 383 8.37 -11.90 59.51
C ASP A 383 7.63 -10.61 59.94
N THR A 384 6.53 -10.25 59.22
CA THR A 384 5.09 -10.44 59.61
C THR A 384 4.12 -9.32 59.09
N GLN A 385 3.07 -9.73 58.34
CA GLN A 385 1.67 -9.21 58.16
C GLN A 385 1.39 -7.70 57.92
N THR A 386 0.42 -7.25 57.10
CA THR A 386 -0.95 -7.77 56.81
C THR A 386 -1.57 -7.04 55.57
N THR A 387 -2.36 -7.78 54.76
CA THR A 387 -3.69 -7.43 54.16
C THR A 387 -3.79 -6.28 53.12
N ALA A 388 -4.47 -6.33 51.96
CA ALA A 388 -5.34 -7.25 51.17
C ALA A 388 -5.35 -6.66 49.72
N GLY A 389 -5.68 -7.30 48.59
CA GLY A 389 -6.45 -8.48 48.16
C GLY A 389 -6.79 -8.23 46.65
N GLY A 390 -7.23 -9.12 45.75
CA GLY A 390 -7.36 -10.58 45.63
C GLY A 390 -7.14 -10.92 44.14
N LEU A 391 -6.54 -12.06 43.77
CA LEU A 391 -7.17 -13.36 43.42
C LEU A 391 -8.25 -13.29 42.33
N ALA A 392 -8.36 -14.19 41.34
CA ALA A 392 -7.50 -15.22 40.77
C ALA A 392 -8.28 -15.80 39.56
N ALA A 393 -7.55 -16.22 38.54
CA ALA A 393 -8.03 -17.07 37.45
C ALA A 393 -8.07 -18.55 37.88
N THR A 394 -9.06 -19.30 37.38
CA THR A 394 -9.08 -20.76 37.06
C THR A 394 -10.34 -20.98 36.19
N GLY A 395 -10.33 -21.50 34.95
CA GLY A 395 -9.95 -22.86 34.53
C GLY A 395 -10.87 -23.91 35.19
N SER A 396 -11.59 -24.83 34.55
CA SER A 396 -11.69 -25.32 33.16
C SER A 396 -12.97 -26.17 33.00
N ASP A 397 -13.33 -26.46 31.74
CA ASP A 397 -14.00 -27.66 31.18
C ASP A 397 -15.30 -28.23 31.78
N SER A 398 -16.29 -28.48 30.90
CA SER A 398 -17.06 -29.73 30.82
C SER A 398 -17.94 -29.81 29.55
N THR A 399 -18.03 -31.03 29.04
CA THR A 399 -18.53 -31.52 27.75
C THR A 399 -20.05 -31.82 27.67
N LEU A 400 -20.61 -31.63 26.44
CA LEU A 400 -21.68 -32.42 25.74
C LEU A 400 -23.17 -32.30 26.17
N PRO A 401 -24.17 -32.69 25.34
CA PRO A 401 -24.29 -32.64 23.86
C PRO A 401 -25.72 -32.24 23.31
N VAL A 402 -25.83 -32.16 21.96
CA VAL A 402 -27.02 -32.51 21.10
C VAL A 402 -27.93 -31.39 20.50
N LEU A 403 -28.01 -31.45 19.15
CA LEU A 403 -29.07 -31.10 18.17
C LEU A 403 -29.35 -29.62 17.76
N GLY A 404 -28.84 -29.27 16.58
CA GLY A 404 -29.63 -29.16 15.34
C GLY A 404 -30.51 -27.93 15.11
N ALA A 405 -30.11 -27.05 14.20
CA ALA A 405 -30.99 -26.41 13.21
C ALA A 405 -30.16 -25.66 12.14
N SER A 406 -30.30 -26.09 10.90
CA SER A 406 -29.87 -25.45 9.67
C SER A 406 -30.60 -24.12 9.42
N ALA A 407 -29.87 -23.07 9.05
CA ALA A 407 -30.42 -21.91 8.34
C ALA A 407 -29.37 -21.34 7.38
N ALA A 408 -29.65 -21.49 6.08
CA ALA A 408 -28.91 -20.86 5.00
C ALA A 408 -29.16 -19.34 5.03
N ALA A 409 -28.10 -18.55 4.90
CA ALA A 409 -28.19 -17.13 4.58
C ALA A 409 -27.30 -16.84 3.36
N LEU A 410 -27.94 -16.86 2.19
CA LEU A 410 -27.43 -16.21 0.98
C LEU A 410 -27.52 -14.70 1.21
N LEU A 411 -26.39 -13.99 1.25
CA LEU A 411 -26.37 -12.56 1.04
C LEU A 411 -25.57 -12.25 -0.23
N ALA A 412 -26.35 -11.79 -1.20
CA ALA A 412 -25.93 -11.35 -2.51
C ALA A 412 -24.98 -10.16 -2.42
N GLY A 413 -23.92 -10.24 -3.23
CA GLY A 413 -23.19 -9.07 -3.69
C GLY A 413 -24.10 -8.13 -4.48
N GLY A 414 -23.91 -6.85 -4.27
CA GLY A 414 -24.58 -5.77 -4.99
C GLY A 414 -23.73 -4.53 -4.91
N GLY A 415 -22.74 -4.44 -5.81
CA GLY A 415 -21.90 -3.25 -5.99
C GLY A 415 -22.72 -2.05 -6.45
N ILE A 416 -22.41 -0.89 -5.88
CA ILE A 416 -22.92 0.40 -6.34
C ILE A 416 -21.85 1.01 -7.26
N PHE A 417 -22.04 0.87 -8.57
CA PHE A 417 -21.36 1.69 -9.57
C PHE A 417 -22.12 3.01 -9.73
N TYR A 418 -21.48 4.13 -9.41
CA TYR A 418 -21.94 5.45 -9.84
C TYR A 418 -21.35 5.77 -11.22
N ALA A 419 -22.17 5.62 -12.27
CA ALA A 419 -21.83 6.07 -13.62
C ALA A 419 -22.33 7.52 -13.84
N VAL A 420 -21.40 8.48 -13.87
CA VAL A 420 -21.68 9.85 -14.38
C VAL A 420 -21.37 9.87 -15.87
N ARG A 421 -22.41 9.77 -16.71
CA ARG A 421 -22.29 10.01 -18.17
C ARG A 421 -22.86 11.39 -18.50
N ARG A 422 -21.97 12.34 -18.80
CA ARG A 422 -22.32 13.64 -19.39
C ARG A 422 -22.79 13.48 -20.84
N ARG A 423 -23.88 14.17 -21.16
CA ARG A 423 -24.41 14.41 -22.51
C ARG A 423 -23.48 15.33 -23.29
N ALA A 424 -23.21 14.99 -24.55
CA ALA A 424 -23.08 15.95 -25.64
C ALA A 424 -23.19 15.23 -27.00
N ALA A 425 -24.24 15.53 -27.76
CA ALA A 425 -24.21 15.78 -29.21
C ALA A 425 -25.64 15.76 -29.75
N ALA A 426 -26.22 16.96 -29.87
CA ALA A 426 -27.21 17.28 -30.90
C ALA A 426 -26.48 18.16 -31.92
N GLY A 427 -26.61 17.85 -33.21
CA GLY A 427 -26.12 18.72 -34.27
C GLY A 427 -25.74 17.98 -35.56
N ASN A 428 -26.72 17.93 -36.48
CA ASN A 428 -26.68 17.57 -37.90
C ASN A 428 -26.30 16.14 -38.32
#